data_AF-A0A0B6XDY1-F1
#
_entry.id   AF-A0A0B6XDY1-F1
#
_cell.length_a   1.000
_cell.length_b   1.000
_cell.length_c   1.000
_cell.angle_alpha   90.00
_cell.angle_beta   90.00
_cell.angle_gamma   90.00
#
_symmetry.space_group_name_H-M   'P 1'
#
loop_
_entity.id
_entity.type
_entity.pdbx_description
1 polymer ?
#
loop_
_entity_poly.entity_id
_entity_poly.type
_entity_poly.pdbx_seq_one_letter_code
_entity_poly.pdbx_strand_id
1 'polypeptide(L)'
;MNNSPVLKLQDMASSSSTDIVELLSRAKMISVKLNLQDISEWIEHELNGYPSNDLLPDYRILKNIPIQAFNPHIGWIPYQFGGILRTDTETTELLTTIHLNNPVSMLTEFAKTTSTLYCDLPEPETKFLQKGARCNFRMAHCISPALIINIFSNIKLTILDWALLLENKKILGEGLLFSTKEKNEAIGMTVNNINNFHGNVNNAGTIGAGNTGDIHQQNTITAGDFNSLERQLKDYGVEDNDISELREIVQHSPVPTSSGSFGEKIGGWIGNTIGKAYSGSLKIAGSAAPALLTNALCHYFNIPV
;
A
#
# COMPACT_ATOMS: atom_id res chain seq x y z
N MET A 1 12.18 11.18 37.73
CA MET A 1 11.85 11.27 36.29
C MET A 1 13.08 11.33 35.36
N ASN A 2 14.33 11.34 35.86
CA ASN A 2 15.54 11.54 35.02
C ASN A 2 15.99 10.36 34.12
N ASN A 3 15.20 9.29 33.98
CA ASN A 3 15.64 8.12 33.20
C ASN A 3 14.52 7.40 32.42
N SER A 4 13.49 8.14 31.99
CA SER A 4 12.49 7.56 31.10
C SER A 4 13.09 7.36 29.69
N PRO A 5 13.15 6.12 29.16
CA PRO A 5 13.56 5.88 27.78
C PRO A 5 12.61 6.52 26.75
N VAL A 6 11.32 6.67 27.08
CA VAL A 6 10.31 7.25 26.17
C VAL A 6 10.52 8.75 26.01
N LEU A 7 10.73 9.49 27.11
CA LEU A 7 11.03 10.94 27.03
C LEU A 7 12.35 11.20 26.29
N LYS A 8 13.38 10.38 26.53
CA LYS A 8 14.63 10.45 25.78
C LYS A 8 14.41 10.22 24.28
N LEU A 9 13.51 9.31 23.91
CA LEU A 9 13.18 9.06 22.51
C LEU A 9 12.50 10.27 21.87
N GLN A 10 11.59 10.95 22.59
CA GLN A 10 10.96 12.20 22.13
C GLN A 10 11.99 13.32 21.93
N ASP A 11 12.91 13.50 22.88
CA ASP A 11 13.99 14.49 22.79
C ASP A 11 14.89 14.20 21.57
N MET A 12 15.24 12.93 21.36
CA MET A 12 16.04 12.50 20.22
C MET A 12 15.32 12.75 18.88
N ALA A 13 14.02 12.47 18.80
CA ALA A 13 13.23 12.69 17.58
C ALA A 13 13.05 14.17 17.27
N SER A 14 12.91 15.01 18.30
CA SER A 14 12.76 16.47 18.18
C SER A 14 14.08 17.18 17.83
N SER A 15 15.22 16.55 18.12
CA SER A 15 16.53 17.12 17.82
C SER A 15 16.92 16.97 16.35
N SER A 16 17.45 18.06 15.79
CA SER A 16 17.98 18.12 14.42
C SER A 16 19.33 17.40 14.27
N SER A 17 20.08 17.21 15.36
CA SER A 17 21.42 16.61 15.34
C SER A 17 21.44 15.09 15.49
N THR A 18 20.31 14.48 15.85
CA THR A 18 20.23 13.03 16.09
C THR A 18 20.38 12.26 14.79
N ASP A 19 21.28 11.28 14.82
CA ASP A 19 21.43 10.29 13.77
C ASP A 19 20.18 9.39 13.68
N ILE A 20 19.68 9.22 12.46
CA ILE A 20 18.42 8.52 12.21
C ILE A 20 18.52 7.01 12.53
N VAL A 21 19.70 6.41 12.31
CA VAL A 21 19.94 4.99 12.60
C VAL A 21 19.99 4.78 14.12
N GLU A 22 20.61 5.71 14.86
CA GLU A 22 20.59 5.69 16.32
C GLU A 22 19.15 5.81 16.85
N LEU A 23 18.36 6.76 16.33
CA LEU A 23 16.97 6.96 16.71
C LEU A 23 16.13 5.68 16.51
N LEU A 24 16.20 5.08 15.31
CA LEU A 24 15.52 3.83 14.98
C LEU A 24 15.99 2.68 15.88
N SER A 25 17.28 2.58 16.16
CA SER A 25 17.83 1.54 17.04
C SER A 25 17.30 1.67 18.48
N ARG A 26 17.17 2.89 19.00
CA ARG A 26 16.58 3.15 20.33
C ARG A 26 15.09 2.82 20.34
N ALA A 27 14.36 3.21 19.30
CA ALA A 27 12.96 2.84 19.14
C ALA A 27 12.78 1.31 19.09
N LYS A 28 13.65 0.60 18.37
CA LYS A 28 13.65 -0.87 18.29
C LYS A 28 13.80 -1.50 19.68
N MET A 29 14.78 -1.03 20.47
CA MET A 29 14.98 -1.53 21.83
C MET A 29 13.72 -1.40 22.68
N ILE A 30 13.03 -0.25 22.61
CA ILE A 30 11.79 -0.01 23.37
C ILE A 30 10.67 -0.93 22.87
N SER A 31 10.48 -1.04 21.54
CA SER A 31 9.43 -1.88 20.94
C SER A 31 9.54 -3.35 21.34
N VAL A 32 10.75 -3.93 21.29
CA VAL A 32 11.01 -5.32 21.68
C VAL A 32 10.75 -5.54 23.18
N LYS A 33 11.09 -4.56 24.03
CA LYS A 33 10.87 -4.67 25.48
C LYS A 33 9.40 -4.56 25.87
N LEU A 34 8.61 -3.84 25.08
CA LEU A 34 7.15 -3.74 25.20
C LEU A 34 6.40 -4.85 24.45
N ASN A 35 7.11 -5.70 23.70
CA ASN A 35 6.56 -6.77 22.87
C ASN A 35 5.58 -6.27 21.79
N LEU A 36 5.92 -5.13 21.16
CA LEU A 36 5.14 -4.50 20.10
C LEU A 36 5.69 -4.88 18.73
N GLN A 37 5.14 -5.95 18.14
CA GLN A 37 5.67 -6.53 16.90
C GLN A 37 5.51 -5.61 15.68
N ASP A 38 4.36 -4.93 15.55
CA ASP A 38 4.03 -4.13 14.36
C ASP A 38 5.05 -2.99 14.11
N ILE A 39 5.40 -2.26 15.16
CA ILE A 39 6.41 -1.19 15.07
C ILE A 39 7.83 -1.77 14.96
N SER A 40 8.11 -2.91 15.61
CA SER A 40 9.41 -3.57 15.46
C SER A 40 9.68 -3.97 14.01
N GLU A 41 8.67 -4.52 13.32
CA GLU A 41 8.76 -4.90 11.91
C GLU A 41 8.99 -3.69 11.00
N TRP A 42 8.22 -2.61 11.18
CA TRP A 42 8.44 -1.37 10.44
C TRP A 42 9.86 -0.80 10.66
N ILE A 43 10.36 -0.77 11.89
CA ILE A 43 11.73 -0.32 12.18
C ILE A 43 12.76 -1.23 11.51
N GLU A 44 12.52 -2.55 11.46
CA GLU A 44 13.39 -3.49 10.76
C GLU A 44 13.43 -3.23 9.25
N HIS A 45 12.30 -2.94 8.63
CA HIS A 45 12.25 -2.56 7.22
C HIS A 45 12.94 -1.23 6.95
N GLU A 46 12.80 -0.24 7.83
CA GLU A 46 13.54 1.02 7.72
C GLU A 46 15.07 0.80 7.81
N LEU A 47 15.53 -0.05 8.73
CA LEU A 47 16.95 -0.29 8.94
C LEU A 47 17.60 -1.19 7.88
N ASN A 48 16.90 -2.24 7.43
CA ASN A 48 17.46 -3.26 6.53
C ASN A 48 17.02 -3.10 5.07
N GLY A 49 16.02 -2.27 4.81
CA GLY A 49 15.36 -2.13 3.53
C GLY A 49 14.08 -2.97 3.44
N TYR A 50 13.23 -2.60 2.49
CA TYR A 50 11.92 -3.20 2.27
C TYR A 50 12.02 -4.38 1.29
N PRO A 51 11.43 -5.55 1.61
CA PRO A 51 11.55 -6.74 0.75
C PRO A 51 10.62 -6.71 -0.48
N SER A 52 9.52 -5.96 -0.42
CA SER A 52 8.58 -5.77 -1.53
C SER A 52 8.07 -4.33 -1.57
N ASN A 53 7.59 -3.91 -2.74
CA ASN A 53 7.01 -2.59 -2.92
C ASN A 53 5.68 -2.42 -2.16
N ASP A 54 4.96 -3.51 -1.90
CA ASP A 54 3.66 -3.48 -1.20
C ASP A 54 3.78 -3.09 0.27
N LEU A 55 4.96 -3.27 0.86
CA LEU A 55 5.25 -2.93 2.26
C LEU A 55 5.81 -1.51 2.42
N LEU A 56 5.98 -0.76 1.32
CA LEU A 56 6.54 0.58 1.37
C LEU A 56 5.51 1.58 1.92
N PRO A 57 5.88 2.39 2.93
CA PRO A 57 5.10 3.53 3.33
C PRO A 57 5.02 4.58 2.21
N ASP A 58 3.93 5.35 2.19
CA ASP A 58 3.68 6.36 1.15
C ASP A 58 4.83 7.38 1.00
N TYR A 59 5.48 7.75 2.11
CA TYR A 59 6.62 8.67 2.08
C TYR A 59 7.86 8.08 1.38
N ARG A 60 7.95 6.75 1.20
CA ARG A 60 9.00 6.07 0.42
C ARG A 60 8.69 6.02 -1.09
N ILE A 61 7.49 6.43 -1.51
CA ILE A 61 7.04 6.43 -2.90
C ILE A 61 7.14 7.85 -3.44
N LEU A 62 8.16 8.10 -4.27
CA LEU A 62 8.40 9.40 -4.87
C LEU A 62 7.67 9.50 -6.20
N LYS A 63 6.68 10.38 -6.31
CA LYS A 63 5.88 10.60 -7.53
C LYS A 63 6.36 11.84 -8.29
N ASN A 64 6.08 11.87 -9.59
CA ASN A 64 6.39 13.00 -10.49
C ASN A 64 7.88 13.36 -10.55
N ILE A 65 8.77 12.36 -10.46
CA ILE A 65 10.20 12.59 -10.54
C ILE A 65 10.63 12.84 -11.99
N PRO A 66 11.32 13.97 -12.28
CA PRO A 66 11.75 14.28 -13.63
C PRO A 66 12.75 13.25 -14.17
N ILE A 67 12.59 12.90 -15.44
CA ILE A 67 13.55 12.07 -16.18
C ILE A 67 14.50 12.97 -16.96
N GLN A 68 15.78 12.64 -16.95
CA GLN A 68 16.80 13.29 -17.75
C GLN A 68 17.53 12.27 -18.61
N ALA A 69 17.96 12.72 -19.79
CA ALA A 69 18.80 11.95 -20.70
C ALA A 69 20.23 12.50 -20.68
N PHE A 70 21.22 11.63 -20.69
CA PHE A 70 22.62 12.02 -20.74
C PHE A 70 23.09 12.14 -22.20
N ASN A 71 23.21 13.38 -22.68
CA ASN A 71 23.79 13.68 -23.98
C ASN A 71 25.33 13.67 -23.87
N PRO A 72 26.08 12.89 -24.67
CA PRO A 72 27.54 12.80 -24.59
C PRO A 72 28.30 14.13 -24.75
N HIS A 73 27.67 15.13 -25.38
CA HIS A 73 28.30 16.43 -25.68
C HIS A 73 27.89 17.55 -24.72
N ILE A 74 26.71 17.47 -24.10
CA ILE A 74 26.12 18.55 -23.28
C ILE A 74 25.99 18.13 -21.81
N GLY A 75 25.91 16.82 -21.55
CA GLY A 75 25.58 16.26 -20.24
C GLY A 75 24.09 16.02 -20.09
N TRP A 76 23.60 16.11 -18.85
CA TRP A 76 22.20 15.85 -18.53
C TRP A 76 21.27 16.91 -19.12
N ILE A 77 20.31 16.46 -19.93
CA ILE A 77 19.26 17.27 -20.52
C ILE A 77 17.89 16.75 -20.08
N PRO A 78 16.90 17.63 -19.88
CA PRO A 78 15.55 17.21 -19.51
C PRO A 78 14.93 16.35 -20.60
N TYR A 79 14.33 15.23 -20.22
CA TYR A 79 13.49 14.44 -21.11
C TYR A 79 12.06 14.96 -21.02
N GLN A 80 11.48 15.38 -22.15
CA GLN A 80 10.09 15.80 -22.22
C GLN A 80 9.25 14.72 -22.90
N PHE A 81 8.19 14.29 -22.24
CA PHE A 81 7.23 13.37 -22.83
C PHE A 81 6.55 14.02 -24.05
N GLY A 82 6.74 13.42 -25.22
CA GLY A 82 6.12 13.86 -26.47
C GLY A 82 4.89 13.04 -26.84
N GLY A 83 4.01 13.61 -27.68
CA GLY A 83 2.91 12.88 -28.33
C GLY A 83 1.91 12.26 -27.35
N ILE A 84 1.56 10.98 -27.58
CA ILE A 84 0.55 10.20 -26.85
C ILE A 84 0.88 10.10 -25.34
N LEU A 85 2.16 10.01 -24.99
CA LEU A 85 2.59 9.96 -23.58
C LEU A 85 2.28 11.25 -22.82
N ARG A 86 2.20 12.40 -23.50
CA ARG A 86 1.80 13.65 -22.84
C ARG A 86 0.32 13.66 -22.43
N THR A 87 -0.51 12.87 -23.11
CA THR A 87 -1.96 12.75 -22.85
C THR A 87 -2.31 11.54 -21.99
N ASP A 88 -1.41 10.56 -21.91
CA ASP A 88 -1.57 9.37 -21.08
C ASP A 88 -0.95 9.60 -19.69
N THR A 89 -1.80 10.05 -18.77
CA THR A 89 -1.43 10.37 -17.39
C THR A 89 -1.00 9.14 -16.62
N GLU A 90 -1.63 7.98 -16.83
CA GLU A 90 -1.31 6.75 -16.08
C GLU A 90 0.08 6.24 -16.41
N THR A 91 0.43 6.15 -17.70
CA THR A 91 1.77 5.72 -18.11
C THR A 91 2.84 6.72 -17.68
N THR A 92 2.54 8.02 -17.69
CA THR A 92 3.47 9.05 -17.23
C THR A 92 3.70 8.96 -15.72
N GLU A 93 2.65 8.77 -14.92
CA GLU A 93 2.76 8.57 -13.48
C GLU A 93 3.58 7.33 -13.16
N LEU A 94 3.35 6.22 -13.86
CA LEU A 94 4.13 5.00 -13.68
C LEU A 94 5.63 5.23 -13.95
N LEU A 95 5.97 5.87 -15.07
CA LEU A 95 7.36 6.13 -15.46
C LEU A 95 8.07 7.18 -14.58
N THR A 96 7.32 8.03 -13.88
CA THR A 96 7.86 9.07 -13.00
C THR A 96 7.75 8.74 -11.52
N THR A 97 7.37 7.49 -11.19
CA THR A 97 7.29 7.00 -9.81
C THR A 97 8.49 6.15 -9.46
N ILE A 98 9.11 6.44 -8.31
CA ILE A 98 10.25 5.70 -7.77
C ILE A 98 9.89 5.13 -6.41
N HIS A 99 10.17 3.84 -6.24
CA HIS A 99 9.96 3.11 -4.99
C HIS A 99 11.30 2.93 -4.30
N LEU A 100 11.49 3.57 -3.14
CA LEU A 100 12.76 3.54 -2.39
C LEU A 100 12.75 2.46 -1.31
N ASN A 101 13.16 1.26 -1.69
CA ASN A 101 13.29 0.10 -0.79
C ASN A 101 14.61 0.04 -0.01
N ASN A 102 15.53 0.97 -0.26
CA ASN A 102 16.86 0.96 0.35
C ASN A 102 16.81 1.18 1.88
N PRO A 103 17.74 0.57 2.64
CA PRO A 103 17.91 0.85 4.05
C PRO A 103 18.22 2.32 4.30
N VAL A 104 17.77 2.85 5.44
CA VAL A 104 17.98 4.25 5.84
C VAL A 104 19.47 4.63 5.84
N SER A 105 20.36 3.71 6.21
CA SER A 105 21.82 3.96 6.19
C SER A 105 22.34 4.36 4.80
N MET A 106 21.82 3.72 3.75
CA MET A 106 22.17 4.07 2.36
C MET A 106 21.59 5.43 1.97
N LEU A 107 20.35 5.70 2.36
CA LEU A 107 19.72 7.00 2.13
C LEU A 107 20.50 8.12 2.81
N THR A 108 21.07 7.88 3.99
CA THR A 108 21.85 8.88 4.73
C THR A 108 23.07 9.33 3.94
N GLU A 109 23.76 8.39 3.27
CA GLU A 109 24.89 8.74 2.39
C GLU A 109 24.44 9.54 1.18
N PHE A 110 23.29 9.20 0.59
CA PHE A 110 22.74 9.95 -0.54
C PHE A 110 22.34 11.39 -0.15
N ALA A 111 21.78 11.57 1.04
CA ALA A 111 21.35 12.87 1.54
C ALA A 111 22.51 13.83 1.86
N LYS A 112 23.73 13.33 2.09
CA LYS A 112 24.92 14.18 2.33
C LYS A 112 25.36 14.96 1.09
N THR A 113 24.97 14.50 -0.09
CA THR A 113 25.35 15.13 -1.35
C THR A 113 24.51 16.39 -1.58
N THR A 114 25.13 17.48 -2.03
CA THR A 114 24.42 18.73 -2.38
C THR A 114 23.97 18.76 -3.85
N SER A 115 24.51 17.85 -4.66
CA SER A 115 24.20 17.70 -6.08
C SER A 115 23.00 16.77 -6.28
N THR A 116 22.36 16.92 -7.44
CA THR A 116 21.33 16.01 -7.93
C THR A 116 21.83 14.58 -7.99
N LEU A 117 21.01 13.65 -7.50
CA LEU A 117 21.22 12.22 -7.61
C LEU A 117 20.57 11.69 -8.88
N TYR A 118 21.22 10.75 -9.54
CA TYR A 118 20.73 10.13 -10.77
C TYR A 118 20.49 8.64 -10.52
N CYS A 119 19.23 8.22 -10.63
CA CYS A 119 18.84 6.82 -10.55
C CYS A 119 18.52 6.32 -11.96
N ASP A 120 19.28 5.35 -12.46
CA ASP A 120 19.07 4.84 -13.81
C ASP A 120 17.71 4.17 -13.94
N LEU A 121 17.03 4.44 -15.06
CA LEU A 121 15.78 3.77 -15.35
C LEU A 121 16.03 2.28 -15.66
N PRO A 122 15.10 1.39 -15.26
CA PRO A 122 15.09 0.01 -15.73
C PRO A 122 15.22 -0.09 -17.26
N GLU A 123 15.86 -1.15 -17.74
CA GLU A 123 16.11 -1.35 -19.17
C GLU A 123 14.82 -1.32 -20.04
N PRO A 124 13.68 -1.91 -19.62
CA PRO A 124 12.44 -1.86 -20.40
C PRO A 124 11.93 -0.42 -20.60
N GLU A 125 11.93 0.37 -19.53
CA GLU A 125 11.48 1.77 -19.54
C GLU A 125 12.43 2.64 -20.36
N THR A 126 13.74 2.45 -20.16
CA THR A 126 14.78 3.14 -20.95
C THR A 126 14.60 2.88 -22.44
N LYS A 127 14.45 1.62 -22.87
CA LYS A 127 14.22 1.27 -24.29
C LYS A 127 12.92 1.86 -24.82
N PHE A 128 11.87 1.88 -24.02
CA PHE A 128 10.59 2.48 -24.39
C PHE A 128 10.75 3.98 -24.69
N LEU A 129 11.37 4.72 -23.77
CA LEU A 129 11.59 6.16 -23.91
C LEU A 129 12.59 6.51 -25.02
N GLN A 130 13.64 5.70 -25.20
CA GLN A 130 14.63 5.84 -26.29
C GLN A 130 13.98 5.70 -27.67
N LYS A 131 13.08 4.71 -27.84
CA LYS A 131 12.31 4.54 -29.08
C LYS A 131 11.41 5.76 -29.35
N GLY A 132 10.72 6.24 -28.31
CA GLY A 132 9.85 7.43 -28.41
C GLY A 132 10.62 8.70 -28.82
N ALA A 133 11.82 8.90 -28.26
CA ALA A 133 12.65 10.06 -28.54
C ALA A 133 13.63 9.89 -29.71
N ARG A 134 13.70 8.70 -30.32
CA ARG A 134 14.66 8.35 -31.39
C ARG A 134 16.11 8.65 -31.00
N CYS A 135 16.50 8.34 -29.77
CA CYS A 135 17.86 8.52 -29.25
C CYS A 135 18.33 7.29 -28.46
N ASN A 136 19.64 7.15 -28.26
CA ASN A 136 20.25 6.06 -27.47
C ASN A 136 20.95 6.59 -26.22
N PHE A 137 20.43 7.66 -25.63
CA PHE A 137 21.02 8.26 -24.43
C PHE A 137 20.69 7.46 -23.18
N ARG A 138 21.61 7.43 -22.22
CA ARG A 138 21.34 6.94 -20.86
C ARG A 138 20.23 7.80 -20.25
N MET A 139 19.22 7.18 -19.64
CA MET A 139 18.11 7.88 -19.01
C MET A 139 18.09 7.57 -17.53
N ALA A 140 17.90 8.61 -16.72
CA ALA A 140 17.86 8.50 -15.27
C ALA A 140 16.82 9.45 -14.69
N HIS A 141 16.22 9.04 -13.57
CA HIS A 141 15.46 9.93 -12.72
C HIS A 141 16.39 10.88 -11.98
N CYS A 142 15.94 12.13 -11.89
CA CYS A 142 16.62 13.25 -11.27
C CYS A 142 16.07 13.44 -9.85
N ILE A 143 16.77 12.91 -8.85
CA ILE A 143 16.33 12.93 -7.45
C ILE A 143 17.06 14.05 -6.71
N SER A 144 16.29 14.96 -6.11
CA SER A 144 16.83 15.96 -5.19
C SER A 144 17.10 15.31 -3.82
N PRO A 145 18.28 15.54 -3.20
CA PRO A 145 18.56 15.12 -1.82
C PRO A 145 17.51 15.60 -0.81
N ALA A 146 16.82 16.71 -1.08
CA ALA A 146 15.72 17.21 -0.24
C ALA A 146 14.55 16.23 -0.10
N LEU A 147 14.28 15.40 -1.11
CA LEU A 147 13.24 14.36 -1.04
C LEU A 147 13.64 13.27 -0.04
N ILE A 148 14.92 12.93 0.03
CA ILE A 148 15.45 11.97 1.01
C ILE A 148 15.41 12.57 2.42
N ILE A 149 15.73 13.85 2.57
CA ILE A 149 15.58 14.55 3.85
C ILE A 149 14.12 14.51 4.33
N ASN A 150 13.16 14.70 3.41
CA ASN A 150 11.74 14.58 3.73
C ASN A 150 11.36 13.17 4.22
N ILE A 151 11.95 12.11 3.66
CA ILE A 151 11.77 10.74 4.18
C ILE A 151 12.23 10.65 5.63
N PHE A 152 13.41 11.20 5.95
CA PHE A 152 13.89 11.22 7.35
C PHE A 152 12.99 12.01 8.27
N SER A 153 12.44 13.15 7.82
CA SER A 153 11.46 13.91 8.58
C SER A 153 10.21 13.07 8.89
N ASN A 154 9.69 12.31 7.92
CA ASN A 154 8.53 11.44 8.14
C ASN A 154 8.84 10.30 9.12
N ILE A 155 10.03 9.69 9.04
CA ILE A 155 10.47 8.66 10.00
C ILE A 155 10.58 9.25 11.41
N LYS A 156 11.19 10.42 11.56
CA LYS A 156 11.30 11.12 12.86
C LYS A 156 9.93 11.45 13.43
N LEU A 157 9.01 11.96 12.62
CA LEU A 157 7.64 12.25 13.03
C LEU A 157 6.90 10.98 13.48
N THR A 158 7.02 9.88 12.73
CA THR A 158 6.39 8.60 13.09
C THR A 158 6.88 8.10 14.45
N ILE A 159 8.19 8.19 14.72
CA ILE A 159 8.78 7.80 16.00
C ILE A 159 8.35 8.75 17.12
N LEU A 160 8.27 10.06 16.84
CA LEU A 160 7.82 11.06 17.81
C LEU A 160 6.35 10.82 18.20
N ASP A 161 5.47 10.61 17.23
CA ASP A 161 4.06 10.33 17.44
C ASP A 161 3.87 9.04 18.23
N TRP A 162 4.66 8.01 17.92
CA TRP A 162 4.68 6.76 18.69
C TRP A 162 5.14 6.99 20.14
N ALA A 163 6.19 7.78 20.35
CA ALA A 163 6.71 8.09 21.68
C ALA A 163 5.71 8.92 22.52
N LEU A 164 4.98 9.85 21.89
CA LEU A 164 3.91 10.62 22.53
C LEU A 164 2.70 9.72 22.87
N LEU A 165 2.37 8.76 22.01
CA LEU A 165 1.32 7.77 22.27
C LEU A 165 1.66 6.90 23.49
N LEU A 166 2.91 6.46 23.62
CA LEU A 166 3.40 5.73 24.79
C LEU A 166 3.26 6.56 26.07
N GLU A 167 3.66 7.83 26.03
CA GLU A 167 3.52 8.75 27.17
C GLU A 167 2.04 8.95 27.56
N ASN A 168 1.14 9.14 26.59
CA ASN A 168 -0.29 9.31 26.84
C ASN A 168 -0.87 8.09 27.58
N LYS A 169 -0.43 6.88 27.20
CA LYS A 169 -0.78 5.62 27.89
C LYS A 169 0.00 5.38 29.19
N LYS A 170 0.77 6.36 29.66
CA LYS A 170 1.60 6.32 30.88
C LYS A 170 2.66 5.21 30.83
N ILE A 171 3.12 4.86 29.65
CA ILE A 171 4.23 3.94 29.42
C ILE A 171 5.49 4.79 29.28
N LEU A 172 6.24 4.91 30.37
CA LEU A 172 7.43 5.77 30.42
C LEU A 172 8.69 4.96 30.63
N GLY A 173 8.61 3.84 31.35
CA GLY A 173 9.73 3.00 31.75
C GLY A 173 10.72 3.70 32.70
N GLU A 174 11.59 2.92 33.34
CA GLU A 174 12.70 3.44 34.15
C GLU A 174 13.99 2.68 33.79
N GLY A 175 14.93 3.38 33.13
CA GLY A 175 15.91 2.67 32.30
C GLY A 175 15.17 1.86 31.22
N LEU A 176 15.86 1.02 30.44
CA LEU A 176 15.21 0.19 29.40
C LEU A 176 14.35 -0.97 29.98
N LEU A 177 13.72 -0.74 31.14
CA LEU A 177 12.85 -1.66 31.85
C LEU A 177 11.44 -1.06 31.92
N PHE A 178 10.46 -1.93 31.67
CA PHE A 178 9.03 -1.60 31.73
C PHE A 178 8.35 -2.56 32.70
N SER A 179 7.45 -2.02 33.50
CA SER A 179 6.64 -2.80 34.45
C SER A 179 5.63 -3.69 33.72
N THR A 180 5.13 -4.72 34.40
CA THR A 180 4.09 -5.61 33.85
C THR A 180 2.82 -4.83 33.50
N LYS A 181 2.49 -3.79 34.28
CA LYS A 181 1.34 -2.92 33.99
C LYS A 181 1.53 -2.18 32.66
N GLU A 182 2.68 -1.57 32.45
CA GLU A 182 2.99 -0.86 31.19
C GLU A 182 3.00 -1.80 30.00
N LYS A 183 3.55 -3.01 30.16
CA LYS A 183 3.51 -4.03 29.10
C LYS A 183 2.08 -4.43 28.76
N ASN A 184 1.21 -4.62 29.76
CA ASN A 184 -0.19 -4.96 29.52
C ASN A 184 -0.95 -3.83 28.81
N GLU A 185 -0.69 -2.56 29.16
CA GLU A 185 -1.25 -1.41 28.44
C GLU A 185 -0.73 -1.27 27.00
N ALA A 186 0.51 -1.75 26.77
CA ALA A 186 1.13 -1.79 25.45
C ALA A 186 0.52 -2.88 24.54
N ILE A 187 0.03 -4.01 25.07
CA ILE A 187 -0.50 -5.13 24.25
C ILE A 187 -1.66 -4.70 23.33
N GLY A 188 -2.39 -3.62 23.66
CA GLY A 188 -3.42 -3.02 22.80
C GLY A 188 -2.95 -1.81 21.98
N MET A 189 -1.66 -1.51 21.94
CA MET A 189 -1.07 -0.44 21.14
C MET A 189 -0.69 -0.94 19.76
N THR A 190 -1.63 -0.89 18.83
CA THR A 190 -1.31 -0.92 17.40
C THR A 190 -0.77 0.47 17.05
N VAL A 191 0.44 0.54 16.49
CA VAL A 191 0.86 1.76 15.80
C VAL A 191 0.00 1.82 14.56
N ASN A 192 -0.62 2.98 14.29
CA ASN A 192 -1.30 3.28 13.02
C ASN A 192 -0.28 3.32 11.87
N ASN A 193 0.52 2.27 11.69
CA ASN A 193 1.11 1.97 10.42
C ASN A 193 -0.08 1.68 9.53
N ILE A 194 -0.36 2.62 8.64
CA ILE A 194 -1.21 2.42 7.50
C ILE A 194 -0.52 1.33 6.69
N ASN A 195 -0.75 0.07 7.07
CA ASN A 195 -0.47 -1.07 6.23
C ASN A 195 -1.50 -0.94 5.11
N ASN A 196 -1.13 -0.21 4.05
CA ASN A 196 -1.87 -0.20 2.80
C ASN A 196 -1.77 -1.61 2.22
N PHE A 197 -2.66 -2.50 2.66
CA PHE A 197 -2.85 -3.80 2.04
C PHE A 197 -3.41 -3.54 0.63
N HIS A 198 -2.53 -3.50 -0.36
CA HIS A 198 -2.91 -3.43 -1.78
C HIS A 198 -3.34 -4.80 -2.35
N GLY A 199 -3.85 -5.69 -1.50
CA GLY A 199 -4.26 -7.05 -1.84
C GLY A 199 -5.60 -7.44 -1.23
N ASN A 200 -6.21 -8.50 -1.78
CA ASN A 200 -7.48 -9.02 -1.30
C ASN A 200 -7.30 -9.55 0.14
N VAL A 201 -7.81 -8.83 1.14
CA VAL A 201 -7.78 -9.27 2.55
C VAL A 201 -8.94 -10.23 2.76
N ASN A 202 -8.65 -11.53 2.77
CA ASN A 202 -9.59 -12.58 3.07
C ASN A 202 -9.60 -12.88 4.58
N ASN A 203 -10.80 -13.05 5.13
CA ASN A 203 -11.09 -13.23 6.56
C ASN A 203 -10.56 -14.57 7.16
N ALA A 204 -9.76 -15.31 6.41
CA ALA A 204 -9.20 -16.59 6.80
C ALA A 204 -7.79 -16.40 7.41
N GLY A 205 -7.74 -15.78 8.61
CA GLY A 205 -6.58 -15.91 9.49
C GLY A 205 -5.80 -14.64 9.88
N THR A 206 -6.20 -13.45 9.44
CA THR A 206 -5.46 -12.20 9.74
C THR A 206 -6.21 -11.22 10.66
N ILE A 207 -7.34 -11.60 11.25
CA ILE A 207 -7.96 -10.85 12.35
C ILE A 207 -7.33 -11.32 13.67
N GLY A 208 -6.12 -10.86 13.92
CA GLY A 208 -5.38 -11.05 15.18
C GLY A 208 -4.75 -9.77 15.72
N ALA A 209 -4.97 -8.62 15.07
CA ALA A 209 -4.52 -7.32 15.55
C ALA A 209 -5.73 -6.47 15.91
N GLY A 210 -5.81 -6.05 17.17
CA GLY A 210 -6.94 -5.36 17.79
C GLY A 210 -7.22 -3.98 17.19
N ASN A 211 -7.90 -3.96 16.04
CA ASN A 211 -8.46 -2.74 15.50
C ASN A 211 -9.61 -2.28 16.40
N THR A 212 -9.39 -1.22 17.18
CA THR A 212 -10.47 -0.42 17.82
C THR A 212 -10.80 0.79 16.93
N GLY A 213 -10.78 0.57 15.62
CA GLY A 213 -11.40 1.46 14.64
C GLY A 213 -12.74 0.86 14.25
N ASP A 214 -13.76 1.69 14.10
CA ASP A 214 -15.01 1.27 13.48
C ASP A 214 -14.66 0.84 12.04
N ILE A 215 -14.50 -0.47 11.82
CA ILE A 215 -14.31 -1.00 10.49
C ILE A 215 -15.66 -0.87 9.81
N HIS A 216 -15.88 0.25 9.12
CA HIS A 216 -16.94 0.39 8.14
C HIS A 216 -16.60 -0.46 6.90
N GLN A 217 -16.55 -1.79 7.10
CA GLN A 217 -16.64 -2.74 6.01
C GLN A 217 -18.10 -2.69 5.57
N GLN A 218 -18.39 -1.89 4.56
CA GLN A 218 -19.65 -2.01 3.83
C GLN A 218 -19.59 -3.32 3.05
N ASN A 219 -19.88 -4.42 3.74
CA ASN A 219 -20.23 -5.67 3.09
C ASN A 219 -21.60 -5.43 2.48
N THR A 220 -21.62 -4.91 1.25
CA THR A 220 -22.82 -4.33 0.64
C THR A 220 -23.86 -5.41 0.31
N ILE A 221 -23.48 -6.69 0.29
CA ILE A 221 -24.39 -7.82 0.05
C ILE A 221 -24.73 -8.48 1.38
N THR A 222 -26.01 -8.39 1.75
CA THR A 222 -26.57 -9.17 2.85
C THR A 222 -27.02 -10.52 2.29
N ALA A 223 -26.60 -11.62 2.91
CA ALA A 223 -26.98 -12.96 2.47
C ALA A 223 -28.50 -13.10 2.37
N GLY A 224 -29.00 -13.57 1.23
CA GLY A 224 -30.43 -13.70 0.95
C GLY A 224 -31.18 -12.40 0.59
N ASP A 225 -30.55 -11.22 0.62
CA ASP A 225 -31.18 -9.97 0.14
C ASP A 225 -30.78 -9.70 -1.31
N PHE A 226 -31.67 -9.97 -2.26
CA PHE A 226 -31.40 -9.74 -3.67
C PHE A 226 -31.24 -8.24 -4.00
N ASN A 227 -31.85 -7.33 -3.25
CA ASN A 227 -31.72 -5.89 -3.49
C ASN A 227 -30.31 -5.38 -3.18
N SER A 228 -29.60 -6.08 -2.30
CA SER A 228 -28.21 -5.81 -1.95
C SER A 228 -27.26 -6.29 -3.05
N LEU A 229 -27.51 -7.49 -3.60
CA LEU A 229 -26.83 -8.03 -4.77
C LEU A 229 -27.07 -7.18 -6.02
N GLU A 230 -28.31 -6.78 -6.28
CA GLU A 230 -28.68 -5.93 -7.43
C GLU A 230 -27.92 -4.61 -7.43
N ARG A 231 -27.79 -3.95 -6.27
CA ARG A 231 -27.00 -2.71 -6.16
C ARG A 231 -25.54 -2.92 -6.52
N GLN A 232 -24.94 -4.02 -6.06
CA GLN A 232 -23.55 -4.34 -6.38
C GLN A 232 -23.35 -4.71 -7.86
N LEU A 233 -24.29 -5.44 -8.46
CA LEU A 233 -24.24 -5.76 -9.89
C LEU A 233 -24.40 -4.52 -10.77
N LYS A 234 -25.23 -3.55 -10.36
CA LYS A 234 -25.35 -2.25 -11.03
C LYS A 234 -24.07 -1.43 -10.96
N ASP A 235 -23.34 -1.52 -9.85
CA ASP A 235 -22.03 -0.87 -9.71
C ASP A 235 -21.01 -1.48 -10.67
N TYR A 236 -21.04 -2.80 -10.86
CA TYR A 236 -20.26 -3.50 -11.89
C TYR A 236 -20.68 -3.15 -13.33
N GLY A 237 -21.79 -2.45 -13.50
CA GLY A 237 -22.33 -2.03 -14.80
C GLY A 237 -23.19 -3.08 -15.49
N VAL A 238 -23.69 -4.09 -14.75
CA VAL A 238 -24.59 -5.11 -15.31
C VAL A 238 -25.93 -4.46 -15.66
N GLU A 239 -26.45 -4.74 -16.86
CA GLU A 239 -27.70 -4.16 -17.34
C GLU A 239 -28.91 -4.70 -16.57
N ASP A 240 -29.96 -3.88 -16.43
CA ASP A 240 -31.19 -4.26 -15.70
C ASP A 240 -31.84 -5.54 -16.25
N ASN A 241 -31.69 -5.81 -17.55
CA ASN A 241 -32.20 -7.03 -18.18
C ASN A 241 -31.49 -8.29 -17.65
N ASP A 242 -30.16 -8.27 -17.53
CA ASP A 242 -29.38 -9.39 -17.02
C ASP A 242 -29.60 -9.59 -15.51
N ILE A 243 -29.80 -8.51 -14.76
CA ILE A 243 -30.13 -8.59 -13.33
C ILE A 243 -31.53 -9.20 -13.14
N SER A 244 -32.48 -8.85 -14.00
CA SER A 244 -33.82 -9.44 -13.97
C SER A 244 -33.79 -10.93 -14.30
N GLU A 245 -32.98 -11.34 -15.29
CA GLU A 245 -32.72 -12.74 -15.61
C GLU A 245 -32.13 -13.48 -14.41
N LEU A 246 -31.12 -12.89 -13.74
CA LEU A 246 -30.53 -13.48 -12.54
C LEU A 246 -31.57 -13.64 -11.42
N ARG A 247 -32.46 -12.64 -11.24
CA ARG A 247 -33.52 -12.70 -10.22
C ARG A 247 -34.44 -13.90 -10.43
N GLU A 248 -34.83 -14.16 -11.68
CA GLU A 248 -35.66 -15.33 -12.00
C GLU A 248 -34.92 -16.64 -11.80
N ILE A 249 -33.64 -16.70 -12.23
CA ILE A 249 -32.80 -17.88 -12.08
C ILE A 249 -32.63 -18.23 -10.60
N VAL A 250 -32.37 -17.25 -9.74
CA VAL A 250 -32.15 -17.42 -8.30
C VAL A 250 -33.43 -17.91 -7.59
N GLN A 251 -34.61 -17.51 -8.04
CA GLN A 251 -35.88 -17.96 -7.46
C GLN A 251 -36.24 -19.42 -7.82
N HIS A 252 -35.81 -19.90 -8.98
CA HIS A 252 -36.22 -21.20 -9.54
C HIS A 252 -35.10 -22.25 -9.56
N SER A 253 -33.90 -21.93 -9.07
CA SER A 253 -32.75 -22.82 -9.05
C SER A 253 -32.40 -23.26 -7.63
N PRO A 254 -31.87 -24.49 -7.45
CA PRO A 254 -31.39 -24.91 -6.15
C PRO A 254 -30.21 -24.04 -5.70
N VAL A 255 -30.12 -23.77 -4.40
CA VAL A 255 -29.02 -23.00 -3.80
C VAL A 255 -27.69 -23.74 -4.06
N PRO A 256 -26.68 -23.08 -4.65
CA PRO A 256 -25.38 -23.70 -4.87
C PRO A 256 -24.68 -24.06 -3.55
N THR A 257 -23.98 -25.20 -3.53
CA THR A 257 -23.27 -25.70 -2.34
C THR A 257 -21.78 -25.38 -2.32
N SER A 258 -21.20 -24.88 -3.42
CA SER A 258 -19.75 -24.60 -3.49
C SER A 258 -19.42 -23.46 -4.45
N SER A 259 -18.34 -22.73 -4.16
CA SER A 259 -17.81 -21.63 -4.99
C SER A 259 -17.27 -22.08 -6.36
N GLY A 260 -17.06 -23.39 -6.56
CA GLY A 260 -16.61 -23.97 -7.82
C GLY A 260 -17.74 -24.50 -8.73
N SER A 261 -18.98 -24.52 -8.27
CA SER A 261 -20.11 -25.08 -9.04
C SER A 261 -21.43 -24.41 -8.68
N PHE A 262 -21.84 -23.45 -9.51
CA PHE A 262 -23.10 -22.71 -9.37
C PHE A 262 -24.31 -23.37 -10.07
N GLY A 263 -24.12 -24.54 -10.70
CA GLY A 263 -25.14 -25.19 -11.51
C GLY A 263 -25.29 -24.55 -12.90
N GLU A 264 -26.02 -25.22 -13.79
CA GLU A 264 -26.08 -24.89 -15.21
C GLU A 264 -26.66 -23.49 -15.48
N LYS A 265 -27.72 -23.11 -14.75
CA LYS A 265 -28.42 -21.83 -14.98
C LYS A 265 -27.63 -20.63 -14.44
N ILE A 266 -27.20 -20.67 -13.17
CA ILE A 266 -26.43 -19.57 -12.57
C ILE A 266 -25.03 -19.50 -13.20
N GLY A 267 -24.39 -20.65 -13.46
CA GLY A 267 -23.11 -20.70 -14.16
C GLY A 267 -23.19 -20.19 -15.60
N GLY A 268 -24.28 -20.49 -16.32
CA GLY A 268 -24.54 -19.95 -17.65
C GLY A 268 -24.68 -18.43 -17.64
N TRP A 269 -25.39 -17.88 -16.66
CA TRP A 269 -25.49 -16.44 -16.46
C TRP A 269 -24.13 -15.80 -16.18
N ILE A 270 -23.32 -16.37 -15.27
CA ILE A 270 -21.96 -15.90 -14.97
C ILE A 270 -21.12 -15.88 -16.26
N GLY A 271 -21.16 -16.95 -17.06
CA GLY A 271 -20.41 -17.05 -18.30
C GLY A 271 -20.79 -15.97 -19.33
N ASN A 272 -22.09 -15.72 -19.50
CA ASN A 272 -22.58 -14.68 -20.41
C ASN A 272 -22.12 -13.29 -19.94
N THR A 273 -22.27 -12.99 -18.65
CA THR A 273 -21.88 -11.71 -18.05
C THR A 273 -20.37 -11.49 -18.10
N ILE A 274 -19.54 -12.51 -17.89
CA ILE A 274 -18.08 -12.44 -18.12
C ILE A 274 -17.78 -12.15 -19.59
N GLY A 275 -18.48 -12.79 -20.53
CA GLY A 275 -18.34 -12.51 -21.95
C GLY A 275 -18.62 -11.04 -22.28
N LYS A 276 -19.65 -10.46 -21.67
CA LYS A 276 -19.98 -9.03 -21.77
C LYS A 276 -18.89 -8.12 -21.18
N ALA A 277 -18.15 -8.59 -20.18
CA ALA A 277 -17.03 -7.84 -19.60
C ALA A 277 -15.88 -7.74 -20.59
N TYR A 278 -15.57 -8.84 -21.28
CA TYR A 278 -14.54 -8.88 -22.32
C TYR A 278 -14.93 -8.10 -23.59
N SER A 279 -16.22 -7.93 -23.88
CA SER A 279 -16.69 -7.03 -24.94
C SER A 279 -16.73 -5.55 -24.53
N GLY A 280 -16.39 -5.20 -23.29
CA GLY A 280 -16.36 -3.83 -22.79
C GLY A 280 -17.72 -3.24 -22.42
N SER A 281 -18.75 -4.07 -22.22
CA SER A 281 -20.10 -3.64 -21.85
C SER A 281 -20.27 -3.40 -20.35
N LEU A 282 -19.32 -3.85 -19.53
CA LEU A 282 -19.32 -3.69 -18.08
C LEU A 282 -18.33 -2.61 -17.63
N LYS A 283 -18.55 -2.06 -16.43
CA LYS A 283 -17.66 -1.06 -15.81
C LYS A 283 -16.42 -1.67 -15.12
N ILE A 284 -16.30 -3.00 -15.17
CA ILE A 284 -15.19 -3.75 -14.59
C ILE A 284 -14.31 -4.35 -15.69
N ALA A 285 -13.01 -4.47 -15.42
CA ALA A 285 -12.07 -5.11 -16.34
C ALA A 285 -12.45 -6.58 -16.58
N GLY A 286 -12.39 -7.05 -17.83
CA GLY A 286 -12.72 -8.44 -18.18
C GLY A 286 -11.91 -9.48 -17.40
N SER A 287 -10.65 -9.18 -17.06
CA SER A 287 -9.80 -10.04 -16.22
C SER A 287 -10.25 -10.14 -14.76
N ALA A 288 -10.94 -9.13 -14.23
CA ALA A 288 -11.44 -9.10 -12.86
C ALA A 288 -12.89 -9.61 -12.75
N ALA A 289 -13.64 -9.62 -13.85
CA ALA A 289 -15.06 -10.01 -13.88
C ALA A 289 -15.35 -11.42 -13.33
N PRO A 290 -14.56 -12.47 -13.63
CA PRO A 290 -14.83 -13.80 -13.08
C PRO A 290 -14.80 -13.84 -11.56
N ALA A 291 -13.81 -13.20 -10.94
CA ALA A 291 -13.66 -13.18 -9.49
C ALA A 291 -14.76 -12.33 -8.83
N LEU A 292 -15.03 -11.13 -9.34
CA LEU A 292 -16.01 -10.21 -8.76
C LEU A 292 -17.44 -10.75 -8.81
N LEU A 293 -17.85 -11.32 -9.96
CA LEU A 293 -19.18 -11.89 -10.12
C LEU A 293 -19.38 -13.15 -9.27
N THR A 294 -18.36 -14.01 -9.23
CA THR A 294 -18.38 -15.23 -8.42
C THR A 294 -18.47 -14.90 -6.93
N ASN A 295 -17.66 -13.94 -6.45
CA ASN A 295 -17.65 -13.54 -5.05
C ASN A 295 -18.98 -12.91 -4.64
N ALA A 296 -19.56 -12.04 -5.48
CA ALA A 296 -20.86 -11.43 -5.21
C ALA A 296 -21.97 -12.48 -5.03
N LEU A 297 -21.99 -13.51 -5.87
CA LEU A 297 -22.93 -14.62 -5.76
C LEU A 297 -22.65 -15.50 -4.54
N CYS A 298 -21.39 -15.82 -4.25
CA CYS A 298 -21.03 -16.54 -3.03
C CYS A 298 -21.51 -15.80 -1.78
N HIS A 299 -21.32 -14.48 -1.70
CA HIS A 299 -21.82 -13.68 -0.58
C HIS A 299 -23.35 -13.71 -0.48
N TYR A 300 -24.07 -13.63 -1.61
CA TYR A 300 -25.52 -13.75 -1.62
C TYR A 300 -26.01 -15.12 -1.13
N PHE A 301 -25.38 -16.20 -1.56
CA PHE A 301 -25.73 -17.58 -1.19
C PHE A 301 -25.10 -18.06 0.13
N ASN A 302 -24.36 -17.20 0.83
CA ASN A 302 -23.64 -17.54 2.06
C ASN A 302 -22.63 -18.71 1.87
N ILE A 303 -21.96 -18.74 0.72
CA ILE A 303 -20.92 -19.72 0.39
C ILE A 303 -19.56 -19.09 0.75
N PRO A 304 -18.67 -19.81 1.46
CA PRO A 304 -17.33 -19.31 1.74
C PRO A 304 -16.53 -19.18 0.45
N VAL A 305 -15.88 -18.02 0.29
CA VAL A 305 -14.97 -17.67 -0.81
C VAL A 305 -13.53 -17.91 -0.40
#